data_AF-A0A5M8Q4Z2-F1
#
_entry.id   AF-A0A5M8Q4Z2-F1
#
_cell.length_a   1.000
_cell.length_b   1.000
_cell.length_c   1.000
_cell.angle_alpha   90.00
_cell.angle_beta   90.00
_cell.angle_gamma   90.00
#
_symmetry.space_group_name_H-M   'P 1'
#
loop_
_entity.id
_entity.type
_entity.pdbx_description
1 polymer ?
#
loop_
_entity_poly.entity_id
_entity_poly.type
_entity_poly.pdbx_seq_one_letter_code
_entity_poly.pdbx_strand_id
1 'polypeptide(L)'
;MEPLEKKLKIVERSPFARIARWVLKSSNVAMVLGKTIHLSGVSKENFLRDSAWVAHELCHVRQFQEHGYLRFLWLYLLESARMGYYHNKFEVEARMAGVKEAHLAKTKSGASTGHQG
;
A
#
# COMPACT_ATOMS: atom_id res chain seq x y z
N MET A 1 10.43 19.25 -2.01
CA MET A 1 9.83 18.03 -2.58
C MET A 1 8.32 18.22 -2.55
N GLU A 2 7.66 18.27 -3.71
CA GLU A 2 6.19 18.26 -3.78
C GLU A 2 5.68 16.97 -3.10
N PRO A 3 4.66 17.02 -2.21
CA PRO A 3 4.16 15.82 -1.57
C PRO A 3 3.65 14.84 -2.64
N LEU A 4 4.22 13.63 -2.70
CA LEU A 4 3.78 12.56 -3.61
C LEU A 4 2.25 12.33 -3.55
N GLU A 5 1.66 12.62 -2.40
CA GLU A 5 0.24 12.56 -2.09
C GLU A 5 -0.65 13.32 -3.10
N LYS A 6 -0.17 14.43 -3.68
CA LYS A 6 -0.97 15.27 -4.60
C LYS A 6 -1.12 14.71 -6.03
N LYS A 7 -0.36 13.66 -6.41
CA LYS A 7 -0.39 13.11 -7.78
C LYS A 7 -0.81 11.63 -7.88
N LEU A 8 -1.25 11.03 -6.77
CA LEU A 8 -1.68 9.64 -6.78
C LEU A 8 -3.07 9.50 -7.38
N LYS A 9 -3.17 8.67 -8.41
CA LYS A 9 -4.46 8.32 -9.00
C LYS A 9 -5.01 7.10 -8.27
N ILE A 10 -6.21 7.23 -7.70
CA ILE A 10 -6.91 6.11 -7.07
C ILE A 10 -8.10 5.73 -7.95
N VAL A 11 -8.17 4.46 -8.35
CA VAL A 11 -9.23 3.93 -9.22
C VAL A 11 -9.98 2.85 -8.46
N GLU A 12 -11.24 3.10 -8.16
CA GLU A 12 -12.14 2.10 -7.57
C GLU A 12 -12.68 1.12 -8.62
N ARG A 13 -13.14 -0.06 -8.16
CA ARG A 13 -13.75 -1.10 -8.99
C ARG A 13 -12.89 -1.51 -10.19
N SER A 14 -11.57 -1.44 -10.02
CA SER A 14 -10.61 -1.73 -11.09
C SER A 14 -10.65 -3.20 -11.52
N PRO A 15 -10.72 -3.52 -12.82
CA PRO A 15 -10.63 -4.90 -13.31
C PRO A 15 -9.37 -5.62 -12.84
N PHE A 16 -8.23 -4.93 -12.79
CA PHE A 16 -6.97 -5.49 -12.29
C PHE A 16 -7.07 -5.87 -10.81
N ALA A 17 -7.61 -4.97 -9.99
CA ALA A 17 -7.80 -5.23 -8.57
C ALA A 17 -8.88 -6.29 -8.32
N ARG A 18 -9.84 -6.45 -9.24
CA ARG A 18 -10.77 -7.58 -9.22
C ARG A 18 -10.01 -8.89 -9.43
N ILE A 19 -9.17 -9.01 -10.44
CA ILE A 19 -8.37 -10.24 -10.65
C ILE A 19 -7.50 -10.53 -9.42
N ALA A 20 -6.77 -9.53 -8.92
CA ALA A 20 -5.93 -9.67 -7.73
C ALA A 20 -6.72 -10.15 -6.50
N ARG A 21 -7.94 -9.64 -6.30
CA ARG A 21 -8.84 -10.08 -5.22
C ARG A 21 -9.15 -11.57 -5.27
N TRP A 22 -9.35 -12.13 -6.47
CA TRP A 22 -9.64 -13.55 -6.65
C TRP A 22 -8.39 -14.41 -6.40
N VAL A 23 -7.23 -13.95 -6.89
CA VAL A 23 -5.94 -14.63 -6.69
C VAL A 23 -5.54 -14.66 -5.21
N LEU A 24 -5.69 -13.53 -4.52
CA LEU A 24 -5.32 -13.37 -3.11
C LEU A 24 -6.38 -13.90 -2.14
N LYS A 25 -7.56 -14.31 -2.65
CA LYS A 25 -8.72 -14.73 -1.85
C LYS A 25 -9.09 -13.74 -0.74
N SER A 26 -8.92 -12.45 -1.00
CA SER A 26 -9.21 -11.37 -0.05
C SER A 26 -10.57 -10.72 -0.34
N SER A 27 -11.23 -10.15 0.66
CA SER A 27 -12.45 -9.36 0.47
C SER A 27 -12.16 -7.95 -0.04
N ASN A 28 -11.03 -7.38 0.37
CA ASN A 28 -10.62 -6.04 0.01
C ASN A 28 -9.18 -6.06 -0.51
N VAL A 29 -8.94 -5.39 -1.63
CA VAL A 29 -7.63 -5.31 -2.26
C VAL A 29 -7.36 -3.88 -2.70
N ALA A 30 -6.16 -3.43 -2.39
CA ALA A 30 -5.49 -2.35 -3.08
C ALA A 30 -4.27 -2.95 -3.78
N MET A 31 -3.96 -2.45 -4.97
CA MET A 31 -2.75 -2.83 -5.68
C MET A 31 -2.22 -1.63 -6.45
N VAL A 32 -0.91 -1.54 -6.61
CA VAL A 32 -0.27 -0.45 -7.34
C VAL A 32 0.16 -0.88 -8.73
N LEU A 33 -0.09 -0.01 -9.70
CA LEU A 33 0.48 -0.07 -11.05
C LEU A 33 1.12 1.28 -11.38
N GLY A 34 2.44 1.37 -11.23
CA GLY A 34 3.20 2.60 -11.42
C GLY A 34 2.88 3.63 -10.33
N LYS A 35 2.05 4.62 -10.67
CA LYS A 35 1.60 5.69 -9.76
C LYS A 35 0.10 5.64 -9.43
N THR A 36 -0.57 4.56 -9.85
CA THR A 36 -2.02 4.39 -9.72
C THR A 36 -2.30 3.29 -8.73
N ILE A 37 -3.15 3.59 -7.74
CA ILE A 37 -3.68 2.62 -6.78
C ILE A 37 -5.03 2.14 -7.30
N HIS A 38 -5.18 0.84 -7.45
CA HIS A 38 -6.39 0.19 -7.94
C HIS A 38 -7.08 -0.53 -6.77
N LEU A 39 -8.31 -0.15 -6.47
CA LEU A 39 -9.09 -0.70 -5.36
C LEU A 39 -10.18 -1.67 -5.86
N SER A 40 -10.43 -2.71 -5.07
CA SER A 40 -11.52 -3.68 -5.26
C SER A 40 -12.04 -4.13 -3.89
N GLY A 41 -13.36 -4.08 -3.69
CA GLY A 41 -13.99 -4.42 -2.41
C GLY A 41 -13.97 -3.30 -1.36
N VAL A 42 -13.21 -2.23 -1.58
CA VAL A 42 -13.10 -1.08 -0.67
C VAL A 42 -13.30 0.24 -1.42
N SER A 43 -13.91 1.24 -0.76
CA SER A 43 -13.98 2.61 -1.27
C SER A 43 -12.67 3.35 -0.98
N LYS A 44 -12.37 4.36 -1.80
CA LYS A 44 -11.26 5.30 -1.62
C LYS A 44 -11.32 5.93 -0.24
N GLU A 45 -12.50 6.32 0.23
CA GLU A 45 -12.66 6.96 1.53
C GLU A 45 -12.28 6.02 2.68
N ASN A 46 -12.73 4.76 2.63
CA ASN A 46 -12.36 3.76 3.64
C ASN A 46 -10.87 3.41 3.58
N PHE A 47 -10.32 3.29 2.37
CA PHE A 47 -8.88 3.09 2.17
C PHE A 47 -8.06 4.23 2.78
N LEU A 48 -8.43 5.49 2.52
CA LEU A 48 -7.70 6.66 3.01
C LEU A 48 -7.79 6.85 4.53
N ARG A 49 -8.79 6.28 5.20
CA ARG A 49 -8.90 6.29 6.67
C ARG A 49 -7.91 5.34 7.34
N ASP A 50 -7.40 4.34 6.62
CA ASP A 50 -6.38 3.42 7.11
C ASP A 50 -4.99 3.91 6.69
N SER A 51 -4.37 4.75 7.51
CA SER A 51 -3.05 5.33 7.21
C SER A 51 -1.95 4.26 7.06
N ALA A 52 -2.08 3.13 7.75
CA ALA A 52 -1.14 2.02 7.64
C ALA A 52 -1.26 1.34 6.27
N TRP A 53 -2.48 1.12 5.80
CA TRP A 53 -2.73 0.57 4.48
C TRP A 53 -2.31 1.55 3.37
N VAL A 54 -2.59 2.85 3.52
CA VAL A 54 -2.10 3.86 2.58
C VAL A 54 -0.58 3.84 2.50
N ALA A 55 0.12 3.79 3.63
CA ALA A 55 1.58 3.74 3.67
C ALA A 55 2.16 2.49 3.00
N HIS A 56 1.49 1.35 3.13
CA HIS A 56 1.83 0.13 2.43
C HIS A 56 1.77 0.33 0.90
N GLU A 57 0.66 0.85 0.37
CA GLU A 57 0.54 1.10 -1.08
C GLU A 57 1.51 2.20 -1.57
N LEU A 58 1.77 3.23 -0.77
CA LEU A 58 2.77 4.26 -1.09
C LEU A 58 4.17 3.68 -1.23
N CYS A 59 4.52 2.68 -0.43
CA CYS A 59 5.78 1.96 -0.57
C CYS A 59 5.89 1.32 -1.97
N HIS A 60 4.83 0.65 -2.45
CA HIS A 60 4.83 0.11 -3.80
C HIS A 60 4.97 1.19 -4.87
N VAL A 61 4.31 2.34 -4.73
CA VAL A 61 4.50 3.48 -5.66
C VAL A 61 5.96 3.90 -5.72
N ARG A 62 6.62 4.00 -4.56
CA ARG A 62 8.06 4.31 -4.47
C ARG A 62 8.91 3.22 -5.14
N GLN A 63 8.65 1.94 -4.87
CA GLN A 63 9.37 0.83 -5.49
C GLN A 63 9.24 0.85 -7.03
N PHE A 64 8.04 1.15 -7.54
CA PHE A 64 7.80 1.38 -8.97
C PHE A 64 8.61 2.55 -9.55
N GLN A 65 8.77 3.63 -8.78
CA GLN A 65 9.59 4.78 -9.19
C GLN A 65 11.09 4.46 -9.19
N GLU A 66 11.56 3.69 -8.20
CA GLU A 66 12.97 3.31 -8.05
C GLU A 66 13.41 2.28 -9.10
N HIS A 67 12.57 1.31 -9.41
CA HIS A 67 12.93 0.19 -10.30
C HIS A 67 12.41 0.37 -11.73
N GLY A 68 11.41 1.23 -11.94
CA GLY A 68 10.70 1.38 -13.21
C GLY A 68 9.59 0.32 -13.39
N TYR A 69 8.63 0.63 -14.26
CA TYR A 69 7.35 -0.09 -14.34
C TYR A 69 7.48 -1.59 -14.62
N LEU A 70 8.08 -1.95 -15.77
CA LEU A 70 8.17 -3.35 -16.20
C LEU A 70 9.17 -4.15 -15.36
N ARG A 71 10.29 -3.52 -15.00
CA ARG A 71 11.33 -4.15 -14.19
C ARG A 71 10.82 -4.47 -12.80
N PHE A 72 10.06 -3.58 -12.16
CA PHE A 72 9.49 -3.85 -10.85
C PHE A 72 8.52 -5.03 -10.89
N LEU A 73 7.60 -5.07 -11.86
CA LEU A 73 6.67 -6.21 -12.02
C LEU A 73 7.44 -7.54 -12.18
N TRP A 74 8.48 -7.56 -13.01
CA TRP A 74 9.31 -8.75 -13.18
C TRP A 74 10.00 -9.18 -11.88
N LEU A 75 10.66 -8.24 -11.19
CA LEU A 75 11.34 -8.51 -9.91
C LEU A 75 10.37 -9.01 -8.85
N TYR A 76 9.19 -8.40 -8.77
CA TYR A 76 8.15 -8.76 -7.82
C TYR A 76 7.60 -10.17 -8.08
N LEU A 77 7.31 -10.51 -9.34
CA LEU A 77 6.83 -11.84 -9.71
C LEU A 77 7.89 -12.92 -9.50
N LEU A 78 9.16 -12.63 -9.86
CA LEU A 78 10.27 -13.55 -9.64
C LEU A 78 10.48 -13.85 -8.15
N GLU A 79 10.48 -12.80 -7.32
CA GLU A 79 10.63 -12.97 -5.87
C GLU A 79 9.44 -13.72 -5.26
N SER A 80 8.21 -13.43 -5.72
CA SER A 80 7.01 -14.14 -5.30
C SER A 80 7.03 -15.62 -5.69
N ALA A 81 7.55 -15.95 -6.89
CA ALA A 81 7.68 -17.33 -7.33
C ALA A 81 8.75 -18.10 -6.53
N ARG A 82 9.82 -17.41 -6.12
CA ARG A 82 10.93 -18.02 -5.38
C ARG A 82 10.64 -18.19 -3.89
N MET A 83 10.04 -17.18 -3.25
CA MET A 83 9.90 -17.08 -1.79
C MET A 83 8.45 -17.14 -1.30
N GLY A 84 7.48 -17.04 -2.23
CA GLY A 84 6.07 -16.86 -1.92
C GLY A 84 5.71 -15.38 -1.67
N TYR A 85 4.42 -15.07 -1.78
CA TYR A 85 3.89 -13.71 -1.60
C TYR A 85 4.25 -13.11 -0.23
N TYR A 86 4.09 -13.86 0.86
CA TYR A 86 4.29 -13.34 2.22
C TYR A 86 5.74 -13.00 2.56
N HIS A 87 6.71 -13.72 1.97
CA HIS A 87 8.15 -13.51 2.19
C HIS A 87 8.81 -12.68 1.08
N ASN A 88 8.04 -12.20 0.10
CA ASN A 88 8.54 -11.30 -0.91
C ASN A 88 9.09 -10.04 -0.22
N LYS A 89 10.36 -9.71 -0.45
CA LYS A 89 11.02 -8.56 0.19
C LYS A 89 10.27 -7.24 -0.03
N PHE A 90 9.60 -7.09 -1.17
CA PHE A 90 8.84 -5.88 -1.48
C PHE A 90 7.57 -5.78 -0.62
N GLU A 91 6.89 -6.91 -0.38
CA GLU A 91 5.75 -7.00 0.55
C GLU A 91 6.18 -6.79 2.00
N VAL A 92 7.34 -7.33 2.38
CA VAL A 92 7.92 -7.12 3.72
C VAL A 92 8.22 -5.64 3.95
N GLU A 93 8.86 -4.97 2.99
CA GLU A 93 9.13 -3.53 3.05
C GLU A 93 7.84 -2.70 3.16
N ALA A 94 6.86 -2.98 2.29
CA ALA A 94 5.57 -2.28 2.31
C ALA A 94 4.83 -2.50 3.65
N ARG A 95 4.91 -3.71 4.23
CA ARG A 95 4.34 -3.99 5.55
C ARG A 95 5.04 -3.24 6.66
N MET A 96 6.36 -3.16 6.63
CA MET A 96 7.12 -2.36 7.61
C MET A 96 6.73 -0.89 7.54
N ALA A 97 6.53 -0.33 6.35
CA ALA A 97 6.03 1.03 6.18
C ALA A 97 4.64 1.21 6.82
N GLY A 98 3.72 0.27 6.58
CA GLY A 98 2.40 0.28 7.21
C GLY A 98 2.46 0.19 8.74
N VAL A 99 3.26 -0.72 9.30
CA VAL A 99 3.44 -0.86 10.75
C VAL A 99 4.03 0.41 11.37
N LYS A 100 4.99 1.04 10.70
CA LYS A 100 5.59 2.31 11.14
C LYS A 100 4.54 3.41 11.20
N GLU A 101 3.72 3.59 10.17
CA GLU A 101 2.67 4.60 10.17
C GLU A 101 1.57 4.31 11.20
N ALA A 102 1.21 3.04 11.39
CA ALA A 102 0.28 2.64 12.45
C ALA A 102 0.80 3.02 13.85
N HIS A 103 2.10 2.82 14.09
CA HIS A 103 2.73 3.19 15.36
C HIS A 103 2.75 4.71 15.55
N LEU A 104 3.13 5.47 14.52
CA LEU A 104 3.13 6.94 14.56
C LEU A 104 1.73 7.50 14.81
N ALA A 105 0.69 6.93 14.19
CA ALA A 105 -0.70 7.34 14.41
C ALA A 105 -1.13 7.10 15.87
N LYS A 106 -0.77 5.95 16.46
CA LYS A 106 -1.06 5.66 17.87
C LYS A 106 -0.36 6.63 18.83
N THR A 107 0.90 6.95 18.57
CA THR A 107 1.66 7.90 19.41
C THR A 107 1.09 9.32 19.34
N LYS A 108 0.63 9.77 18.17
CA LYS A 108 -0.02 11.08 18.01
C LYS A 108 -1.35 11.18 18.75
N SER A 109 -2.15 10.11 18.73
CA SER A 109 -3.43 10.06 19.45
C SER A 109 -3.26 9.97 20.97
N GLY A 110 -2.17 9.37 21.45
CA GLY A 110 -1.85 9.28 22.89
C GLY A 110 -1.25 10.56 23.50
N ALA A 111 -0.66 11.44 22.68
CA ALA A 111 -0.05 12.68 23.15
C ALA A 111 -1.06 13.81 23.48
N SER A 112 -2.37 13.59 23.28
CA SER A 112 -3.42 14.61 23.51
C SER A 112 -4.06 14.55 24.91
N THR A 113 -3.67 13.62 25.80
CA THR A 113 -4.21 13.50 27.15
C THR A 113 -3.11 13.68 28.19
N GLY A 114 -2.75 14.94 28.47
CA GLY A 114 -1.71 15.25 29.44
C GLY A 114 -1.60 16.74 29.76
N HIS A 115 -2.73 17.42 29.99
CA HIS A 115 -2.73 18.74 30.63
C HIS A 115 -4.01 18.98 31.43
N GLN A 116 -4.01 18.51 32.68
CA GLN A 116 -4.79 19.00 33.82
C GLN A 116 -3.96 18.57 35.04
N GLY A 117 -3.58 19.39 36.01
CA GLY A 117 -3.92 20.74 36.42
C GLY A 117 -3.48 20.80 37.88
#